data_AF-A0A1V1TJ19-F1
#
_entry.id   AF-A0A1V1TJ19-F1
#
_cell.length_a   1.000
_cell.length_b   1.000
_cell.length_c   1.000
_cell.angle_alpha   90.00
_cell.angle_beta   90.00
_cell.angle_gamma   90.00
#
_symmetry.space_group_name_H-M   'P 1'
#
loop_
_entity.id
_entity.type
_entity.pdbx_description
1 polymer ?
#
loop_
_entity_poly.entity_id
_entity_poly.type
_entity_poly.pdbx_seq_one_letter_code
_entity_poly.pdbx_strand_id
1 'polypeptide(L)'
;MDQSVYLGLWTNWSRGSVLGLTFTTTRARGNLLIAFTAFFISFVATRVWKIVCLALHRSYSTSEPCETAHHQQQVILRNSSSPESGIVALLRLVYTYRSSLKGRLLRRLSPVLLAILLVAGFSIAGGFSSSISSAVSDEVLATSTNCGIIAASDMSISANALRTAVNSKRLSDATQYAQHCYAQDSAGMAQCQRYVVGKIPTNATDTSAPCPFEERICRTKENIRLDTGYVNSHSSIGLNAPESERFAWRYVMHCAPLKTEGYTTNVTQGNSSWVSYHYGRGSSGSYDDVTSSPVTYAVSDTRQQYVINEHAELGDKHFTVHGKSTLDGLLQPIPELARPDGDVTIVFLVGNGVEFFESTDDAWYRATAKAGAISNLNSPGTTQAYRPSEPASPMGCVEQWQWCNLAYPIDQGCGPLARQLDAIYGAAPFFNLTSRDLDPDRPAVATSAGTRLIWPSLVLSSTPYAISSLFNYLGDKALASCDKGSYTGLENLVIFI
;
A
#
# COMPACT_ATOMS: atom_id res chain seq x y z
N MET A 1 -9.42 1.55 15.97
CA MET A 1 -9.67 2.58 14.94
C MET A 1 -11.09 2.37 14.47
N ASP A 2 -12.02 3.22 14.90
CA ASP A 2 -13.39 3.17 14.43
C ASP A 2 -13.45 3.85 13.06
N GLN A 3 -13.09 3.10 12.01
CA GLN A 3 -13.33 3.53 10.64
C GLN A 3 -14.85 3.52 10.41
N SER A 4 -15.41 4.68 10.09
CA SER A 4 -16.83 4.79 9.74
C SER A 4 -16.97 4.82 8.22
N VAL A 5 -17.85 3.96 7.71
CA VAL A 5 -18.23 3.99 6.30
C VAL A 5 -19.03 5.26 6.06
N TYR A 6 -18.60 6.06 5.08
CA TYR A 6 -19.34 7.25 4.69
C TYR A 6 -20.66 6.83 4.03
N LEU A 7 -21.78 7.30 4.59
CA LEU A 7 -23.11 7.09 4.05
C LEU A 7 -23.56 8.36 3.33
N GLY A 8 -23.84 8.26 2.04
CA GLY A 8 -24.21 9.40 1.21
C GLY A 8 -23.68 9.29 -0.22
N LEU A 9 -23.83 10.39 -0.96
CA LEU A 9 -23.28 10.55 -2.31
C LEU A 9 -21.81 10.94 -2.24
N TRP A 10 -20.99 10.27 -3.03
CA TRP A 10 -19.58 10.59 -3.23
C TRP A 10 -19.16 10.16 -4.65
N THR A 11 -17.97 10.55 -5.09
CA THR A 11 -17.45 10.19 -6.41
C THR A 11 -16.30 9.21 -6.26
N ASN A 12 -16.45 8.00 -6.79
CA ASN A 12 -15.35 7.06 -6.98
C ASN A 12 -14.51 7.52 -8.17
N TRP A 13 -13.39 8.18 -7.89
CA TRP A 13 -12.54 8.76 -8.92
C TRP A 13 -11.80 7.70 -9.76
N SER A 14 -11.81 6.42 -9.37
CA SER A 14 -11.36 5.31 -10.20
C SER A 14 -12.25 5.11 -11.44
N ARG A 15 -13.52 5.56 -11.38
CA ARG A 15 -14.50 5.47 -12.47
C ARG A 15 -14.80 6.83 -13.11
N GLY A 16 -14.04 7.86 -12.77
CA GLY A 16 -14.21 9.23 -13.27
C GLY A 16 -15.42 9.97 -12.68
N SER A 17 -15.63 11.21 -13.13
CA SER A 17 -16.65 12.11 -12.55
C SER A 17 -18.10 11.69 -12.83
N VAL A 18 -18.35 10.98 -13.93
CA VAL A 18 -19.71 10.62 -14.37
C VAL A 18 -20.09 9.22 -13.88
N LEU A 19 -19.31 8.20 -14.24
CA LEU A 19 -19.58 6.81 -13.85
C LEU A 19 -19.14 6.49 -12.41
N GLY A 20 -18.39 7.38 -11.77
CA GLY A 20 -17.98 7.25 -10.38
C GLY A 20 -18.99 7.76 -9.37
N LEU A 21 -20.07 8.44 -9.77
CA LEU A 21 -21.07 8.92 -8.82
C LEU A 21 -21.72 7.74 -8.08
N THR A 22 -21.35 7.57 -6.82
CA THR A 22 -21.67 6.41 -6.00
C THR A 22 -22.49 6.84 -4.79
N PHE A 23 -23.57 6.10 -4.52
CA PHE A 23 -24.40 6.30 -3.33
C PHE A 23 -24.20 5.13 -2.36
N THR A 24 -23.54 5.39 -1.23
CA THR A 24 -23.35 4.40 -0.18
C THR A 24 -24.45 4.51 0.86
N THR A 25 -25.11 3.40 1.16
CA THR A 25 -26.21 3.33 2.13
C THR A 25 -26.18 2.00 2.87
N THR A 26 -27.00 1.86 3.92
CA THR A 26 -27.13 0.60 4.66
C THR A 26 -27.80 -0.47 3.81
N ARG A 27 -27.47 -1.74 4.06
CA ARG A 27 -28.04 -2.88 3.32
C ARG A 27 -29.57 -2.88 3.30
N ALA A 28 -30.22 -2.50 4.41
CA ALA A 28 -31.68 -2.41 4.50
C ALA A 28 -32.25 -1.36 3.52
N ARG A 29 -31.70 -0.15 3.49
CA ARG A 29 -32.13 0.92 2.58
C ARG A 29 -31.75 0.64 1.13
N GLY A 30 -30.59 0.01 0.90
CA GLY A 30 -30.15 -0.43 -0.43
C GLY A 30 -31.13 -1.44 -1.04
N ASN A 31 -31.56 -2.44 -0.27
CA ASN A 31 -32.55 -3.42 -0.74
C ASN A 31 -33.89 -2.78 -1.11
N LEU A 32 -34.33 -1.78 -0.34
CA LEU A 32 -35.54 -1.00 -0.68
C LEU A 32 -35.38 -0.23 -2.00
N LEU A 33 -34.20 0.35 -2.26
CA LEU A 33 -33.92 1.08 -3.49
C LEU A 33 -33.87 0.15 -4.71
N ILE A 34 -33.25 -1.03 -4.58
CA ILE A 34 -33.22 -2.05 -5.65
C ILE A 34 -34.64 -2.50 -5.97
N ALA A 35 -35.43 -2.83 -4.95
CA ALA A 35 -36.82 -3.24 -5.11
C ALA A 35 -37.64 -2.13 -5.80
N PHE A 36 -37.55 -0.89 -5.31
CA PHE A 36 -38.22 0.26 -5.92
C PHE A 36 -37.84 0.43 -7.39
N THR A 37 -36.56 0.28 -7.73
CA THR A 37 -36.07 0.42 -9.12
C THR A 37 -36.65 -0.66 -10.03
N ALA A 38 -36.72 -1.91 -9.58
CA ALA A 38 -37.35 -3.00 -10.32
C ALA A 38 -38.85 -2.70 -10.61
N PHE A 39 -39.59 -2.22 -9.60
CA PHE A 39 -40.98 -1.81 -9.76
C PHE A 39 -41.13 -0.62 -10.71
N PHE A 40 -40.24 0.38 -10.59
CA PHE A 40 -40.24 1.57 -11.43
C PHE A 40 -39.98 1.23 -12.90
N ILE A 41 -39.03 0.33 -13.19
CA ILE A 41 -38.75 -0.15 -14.55
C ILE A 41 -40.02 -0.81 -15.15
N SER A 42 -40.71 -1.63 -14.37
CA SER A 42 -41.95 -2.29 -14.80
C SER A 42 -43.08 -1.30 -15.07
N PHE A 43 -43.19 -0.26 -14.23
CA PHE A 43 -44.13 0.84 -14.45
C PHE A 43 -43.83 1.62 -15.72
N VAL A 44 -42.56 2.01 -15.94
CA VAL A 44 -42.11 2.74 -17.13
C VAL A 44 -42.36 1.90 -18.39
N ALA A 45 -42.10 0.59 -18.37
CA ALA A 45 -42.36 -0.32 -19.48
C ALA A 45 -43.82 -0.24 -19.96
N THR A 46 -44.76 -0.24 -19.01
CA THR A 46 -46.20 -0.12 -19.29
C THR A 46 -46.55 1.23 -19.94
N ARG A 47 -45.89 2.32 -19.54
CA ARG A 47 -46.12 3.66 -20.11
C ARG A 47 -45.51 3.81 -21.49
N VAL A 48 -44.29 3.31 -21.70
CA VAL A 48 -43.61 3.30 -23.00
C VAL A 48 -44.43 2.51 -24.01
N TRP A 49 -44.98 1.36 -23.62
CA TRP A 49 -45.89 0.60 -24.49
C TRP A 49 -47.09 1.41 -24.96
N LYS A 50 -47.74 2.18 -24.08
CA LYS A 50 -48.88 3.03 -24.48
C LYS A 50 -48.48 4.11 -25.48
N ILE A 51 -47.30 4.71 -25.31
CA ILE A 51 -46.77 5.70 -26.26
C ILE A 51 -46.50 5.04 -27.62
N VAL A 52 -45.88 3.86 -27.61
CA VAL A 52 -45.62 3.06 -28.82
C VAL A 52 -46.92 2.68 -29.52
N CYS A 53 -47.91 2.19 -28.79
CA CYS A 53 -49.24 1.89 -29.30
C CYS A 53 -49.89 3.11 -29.96
N LEU A 54 -49.81 4.28 -29.32
CA LEU A 54 -50.33 5.53 -29.88
C LEU A 54 -49.59 5.92 -31.17
N ALA A 55 -48.26 5.84 -31.17
CA ALA A 55 -47.45 6.15 -32.35
C ALA A 55 -47.78 5.20 -33.52
N LEU A 56 -47.86 3.89 -33.26
CA LEU A 56 -48.24 2.88 -34.25
C LEU A 56 -49.69 3.07 -34.74
N HIS A 57 -50.61 3.38 -33.83
CA HIS A 57 -52.01 3.66 -34.17
C HIS A 57 -52.09 4.83 -35.16
N ARG A 58 -51.35 5.91 -34.87
CA ARG A 58 -51.27 7.10 -35.75
C ARG A 58 -50.57 6.79 -37.07
N SER A 59 -49.44 6.09 -37.06
CA SER A 59 -48.66 5.82 -38.29
C SER A 59 -49.36 4.86 -39.24
N TYR A 60 -50.18 3.96 -38.71
CA TYR A 60 -50.96 3.02 -39.51
C TYR A 60 -52.39 3.49 -39.76
N SER A 61 -52.82 4.64 -39.25
CA SER A 61 -54.17 5.14 -39.50
C SER A 61 -54.29 5.61 -40.95
N THR A 62 -55.31 5.13 -41.66
CA THR A 62 -55.63 5.55 -43.03
C THR A 62 -57.12 5.86 -43.13
N SER A 63 -57.49 6.89 -43.89
CA SER A 63 -58.90 7.23 -44.17
C SER A 63 -59.51 6.39 -45.30
N GLU A 64 -58.71 5.59 -46.00
CA GLU A 64 -59.15 4.73 -47.09
C GLU A 64 -59.85 3.45 -46.60
N PRO A 65 -60.84 2.91 -47.34
CA PRO A 65 -61.49 1.65 -47.02
C PRO A 65 -60.46 0.51 -46.94
N CYS A 66 -60.26 -0.04 -45.75
CA CYS A 66 -59.30 -1.11 -45.50
C CYS A 66 -60.00 -2.40 -45.06
N GLU A 67 -59.25 -3.51 -45.13
CA GLU A 67 -59.71 -4.82 -44.64
C GLU A 67 -60.09 -4.79 -43.15
N THR A 68 -61.02 -5.65 -42.74
CA THR A 68 -61.45 -5.82 -41.34
C THR A 68 -60.28 -6.08 -40.38
N ALA A 69 -59.26 -6.83 -40.84
CA ALA A 69 -58.04 -7.08 -40.09
C ALA A 69 -57.26 -5.80 -39.73
N HIS A 70 -57.29 -4.78 -40.58
CA HIS A 70 -56.68 -3.47 -40.30
C HIS A 70 -57.41 -2.77 -39.16
N HIS A 71 -58.74 -2.70 -39.22
CA HIS A 71 -59.54 -2.07 -38.17
C HIS A 71 -59.41 -2.81 -36.84
N GLN A 72 -59.34 -4.15 -36.85
CA GLN A 72 -59.09 -4.94 -35.66
C GLN A 72 -57.68 -4.69 -35.07
N GLN A 73 -56.65 -4.55 -35.90
CA GLN A 73 -55.32 -4.15 -35.45
C GLN A 73 -55.34 -2.78 -34.77
N GLN A 74 -56.06 -1.81 -35.33
CA GLN A 74 -56.19 -0.47 -34.76
C GLN A 74 -56.95 -0.47 -33.42
N VAL A 75 -57.99 -1.30 -33.30
CA VAL A 75 -58.72 -1.50 -32.03
C VAL A 75 -57.81 -2.11 -30.97
N ILE A 76 -56.98 -3.09 -31.34
CA ILE A 76 -56.02 -3.72 -30.42
C ILE A 76 -54.97 -2.70 -29.97
N LEU A 77 -54.38 -1.93 -30.90
CA LEU A 77 -53.39 -0.89 -30.56
C LEU A 77 -53.98 0.19 -29.64
N ARG A 78 -55.25 0.56 -29.82
CA ARG A 78 -55.92 1.56 -28.97
C ARG A 78 -56.26 1.04 -27.56
N ASN A 79 -56.55 -0.26 -27.42
CA ASN A 79 -57.07 -0.84 -26.17
C ASN A 79 -56.05 -1.70 -25.40
N SER A 80 -54.89 -1.99 -25.97
CA SER A 80 -53.86 -2.76 -25.27
C SER A 80 -53.29 -1.97 -24.09
N SER A 81 -53.46 -2.49 -22.88
CA SER A 81 -53.01 -1.86 -21.63
C SER A 81 -51.56 -2.20 -21.28
N SER A 82 -51.06 -3.35 -21.74
CA SER A 82 -49.70 -3.85 -21.47
C SER A 82 -49.09 -4.55 -22.71
N PRO A 83 -47.76 -4.62 -22.83
CA PRO A 83 -47.11 -5.28 -23.96
C PRO A 83 -47.50 -6.75 -24.10
N GLU A 84 -47.64 -7.49 -23.00
CA GLU A 84 -47.96 -8.92 -22.99
C GLU A 84 -49.37 -9.17 -23.53
N SER A 85 -50.34 -8.36 -23.09
CA SER A 85 -51.71 -8.42 -23.62
C SER A 85 -51.76 -8.05 -25.11
N GLY A 86 -50.93 -7.09 -25.53
CA GLY A 86 -50.76 -6.69 -26.92
C GLY A 86 -50.21 -7.82 -27.80
N ILE A 87 -49.16 -8.52 -27.34
CA ILE A 87 -48.57 -9.67 -28.04
C ILE A 87 -49.62 -10.74 -28.29
N VAL A 88 -50.36 -11.15 -27.25
CA VAL A 88 -51.37 -12.21 -27.36
C VAL A 88 -52.48 -11.81 -28.33
N ALA A 89 -53.00 -10.57 -28.22
CA ALA A 89 -54.07 -10.08 -29.09
C ALA A 89 -53.63 -9.98 -30.57
N LEU A 90 -52.43 -9.46 -30.82
CA LEU A 90 -51.87 -9.30 -32.16
C LEU A 90 -51.48 -10.64 -32.79
N LEU A 91 -50.92 -11.59 -32.02
CA LEU A 91 -50.63 -12.95 -32.51
C LEU A 91 -51.91 -13.70 -32.89
N ARG A 92 -52.98 -13.57 -32.09
CA ARG A 92 -54.29 -14.12 -32.44
C ARG A 92 -54.79 -13.53 -33.76
N LEU A 93 -54.71 -12.21 -33.93
CA LEU A 93 -55.09 -11.54 -35.18
C LEU A 93 -54.29 -12.08 -36.38
N VAL A 94 -52.96 -12.22 -36.25
CA VAL A 94 -52.10 -12.78 -37.31
C VAL A 94 -52.48 -14.22 -37.63
N TYR A 95 -52.77 -15.03 -36.62
CA TYR A 95 -53.18 -16.43 -36.79
C TYR A 95 -54.53 -16.56 -37.51
N THR A 96 -55.53 -15.75 -37.14
CA THR A 96 -56.87 -15.79 -37.74
C THR A 96 -56.84 -15.43 -39.23
N TYR A 97 -56.00 -14.45 -39.61
CA TYR A 97 -55.90 -13.99 -41.01
C TYR A 97 -54.68 -14.57 -41.75
N ARG A 98 -54.15 -15.72 -41.31
CA ARG A 98 -52.88 -16.30 -41.82
C ARG A 98 -52.88 -16.63 -43.32
N SER A 99 -54.03 -16.99 -43.87
CA SER A 99 -54.21 -17.31 -45.30
C SER A 99 -54.25 -16.07 -46.19
N SER A 100 -54.45 -14.88 -45.62
CA SER A 100 -54.65 -13.60 -46.32
C SER A 100 -53.39 -12.70 -46.28
N LEU A 101 -52.24 -13.26 -45.91
CA LEU A 101 -51.00 -12.52 -45.59
C LEU A 101 -50.13 -12.11 -46.80
N LYS A 102 -50.53 -12.39 -48.04
CA LYS A 102 -49.71 -12.12 -49.24
C LYS A 102 -49.38 -10.62 -49.36
N GLY A 103 -48.10 -10.27 -49.14
CA GLY A 103 -47.53 -8.92 -49.37
C GLY A 103 -47.60 -7.92 -48.20
N ARG A 104 -48.35 -8.18 -47.11
CA ARG A 104 -48.47 -7.25 -45.96
C ARG A 104 -48.02 -7.83 -44.60
N LEU A 105 -47.30 -8.96 -44.64
CA LEU A 105 -46.82 -9.69 -43.46
C LEU A 105 -45.97 -8.81 -42.50
N LEU A 106 -45.03 -8.04 -43.06
CA LEU A 106 -44.12 -7.20 -42.28
C LEU A 106 -44.85 -6.11 -41.48
N ARG A 107 -45.89 -5.49 -42.06
CA ARG A 107 -46.70 -4.45 -41.41
C ARG A 107 -47.57 -5.02 -40.27
N ARG A 108 -48.00 -6.28 -40.36
CA ARG A 108 -48.79 -6.95 -39.30
C ARG A 108 -47.90 -7.54 -38.20
N LEU A 109 -46.69 -7.98 -38.51
CA LEU A 109 -45.73 -8.52 -37.54
C LEU A 109 -44.90 -7.45 -36.83
N SER A 110 -44.69 -6.27 -37.44
CA SER A 110 -43.89 -5.19 -36.84
C SER A 110 -44.33 -4.80 -35.42
N PRO A 111 -45.63 -4.65 -35.09
CA PRO A 111 -46.06 -4.36 -33.72
C PRO A 111 -45.80 -5.51 -32.74
N VAL A 112 -45.91 -6.76 -33.22
CA VAL A 112 -45.63 -7.96 -32.41
C VAL A 112 -44.15 -8.03 -32.06
N LEU A 113 -43.27 -7.84 -33.06
CA LEU A 113 -41.83 -7.82 -32.87
C LEU A 113 -41.42 -6.70 -31.92
N LEU A 114 -41.97 -5.50 -32.08
CA LEU A 114 -41.69 -4.37 -31.20
C LEU A 114 -42.15 -4.64 -29.76
N ALA A 115 -43.33 -5.25 -29.58
CA ALA A 115 -43.82 -5.63 -28.26
C ALA A 115 -42.91 -6.68 -27.58
N ILE A 116 -42.47 -7.70 -28.33
CA ILE A 116 -41.54 -8.72 -27.83
C ILE A 116 -40.20 -8.08 -27.45
N LEU A 117 -39.66 -7.18 -28.28
CA LEU A 117 -38.42 -6.46 -27.99
C LEU A 117 -38.54 -5.59 -26.73
N LEU A 118 -39.67 -4.92 -26.54
CA LEU A 118 -39.92 -4.13 -25.33
C LEU A 118 -40.02 -5.02 -24.09
N VAL A 119 -40.76 -6.14 -24.15
CA VAL A 119 -40.85 -7.10 -23.03
C VAL A 119 -39.46 -7.64 -22.70
N ALA A 120 -38.71 -8.09 -23.70
CA ALA A 120 -37.37 -8.62 -23.50
C ALA A 120 -36.44 -7.55 -22.90
N GLY A 121 -36.41 -6.36 -23.48
CA GLY A 121 -35.56 -5.25 -23.03
C GLY A 121 -35.86 -4.82 -21.59
N PHE A 122 -37.14 -4.63 -21.25
CA PHE A 122 -37.54 -4.23 -19.89
C PHE A 122 -37.41 -5.37 -18.87
N SER A 123 -37.60 -6.64 -19.28
CA SER A 123 -37.35 -7.79 -18.38
C SER A 123 -35.87 -7.94 -18.07
N ILE A 124 -35.00 -7.76 -19.07
CA ILE A 124 -33.55 -7.74 -18.90
C ILE A 124 -33.17 -6.57 -17.98
N ALA A 125 -33.65 -5.36 -18.25
CA ALA A 125 -33.39 -4.19 -17.42
C ALA A 125 -33.86 -4.39 -15.96
N GLY A 126 -35.03 -5.00 -15.76
CA GLY A 126 -35.54 -5.36 -14.44
C GLY A 126 -34.65 -6.37 -13.72
N GLY A 127 -34.15 -7.40 -14.42
CA GLY A 127 -33.18 -8.35 -13.87
C GLY A 127 -31.85 -7.70 -13.47
N PHE A 128 -31.34 -6.80 -14.31
CA PHE A 128 -30.15 -6.00 -14.05
C PHE A 128 -30.38 -4.86 -13.04
N SER A 129 -31.59 -4.65 -12.51
CA SER A 129 -31.80 -3.65 -11.45
C SER A 129 -30.98 -3.96 -10.19
N SER A 130 -30.70 -5.24 -9.94
CA SER A 130 -29.83 -5.68 -8.84
C SER A 130 -28.36 -5.27 -9.05
N SER A 131 -27.90 -5.15 -10.29
CA SER A 131 -26.52 -4.73 -10.61
C SER A 131 -26.29 -3.23 -10.43
N ILE A 132 -27.34 -2.43 -10.20
CA ILE A 132 -27.21 -1.02 -9.79
C ILE A 132 -26.58 -0.92 -8.40
N SER A 133 -26.77 -1.95 -7.57
CA SER A 133 -26.04 -2.08 -6.32
C SER A 133 -24.62 -2.52 -6.63
N SER A 134 -23.68 -1.59 -6.51
CA SER A 134 -22.25 -1.87 -6.43
C SER A 134 -21.86 -2.64 -5.17
N ALA A 135 -22.81 -3.22 -4.41
CA ALA A 135 -22.52 -4.21 -3.37
C ALA A 135 -21.75 -5.44 -3.87
N VAL A 136 -21.53 -5.57 -5.19
CA VAL A 136 -20.63 -6.56 -5.82
C VAL A 136 -19.18 -6.05 -5.91
N SER A 137 -18.92 -4.75 -5.80
CA SER A 137 -17.56 -4.21 -5.59
C SER A 137 -17.42 -3.75 -4.13
N ASP A 138 -16.54 -4.40 -3.37
CA ASP A 138 -16.32 -4.18 -1.93
C ASP A 138 -15.75 -2.80 -1.55
N GLU A 139 -15.77 -1.83 -2.46
CA GLU A 139 -15.22 -0.50 -2.27
C GLU A 139 -16.25 0.44 -1.64
N VAL A 140 -15.89 0.98 -0.47
CA VAL A 140 -16.64 2.03 0.20
C VAL A 140 -15.72 3.18 0.57
N LEU A 141 -16.25 4.40 0.58
CA LEU A 141 -15.50 5.54 1.08
C LEU A 141 -15.39 5.43 2.60
N ALA A 142 -14.18 5.18 3.08
CA ALA A 142 -13.86 5.18 4.50
C ALA A 142 -13.59 6.60 4.96
N THR A 143 -14.24 7.01 6.05
CA THR A 143 -13.99 8.27 6.75
C THR A 143 -13.66 7.99 8.21
N SER A 144 -12.93 8.91 8.83
CA SER A 144 -12.64 8.82 10.26
C SER A 144 -12.57 10.22 10.82
N THR A 145 -13.29 10.45 11.91
CA THR A 145 -13.28 11.72 12.65
C THR A 145 -12.04 11.84 13.54
N ASN A 146 -11.33 10.73 13.76
CA ASN A 146 -10.17 10.65 14.66
C ASN A 146 -8.88 10.38 13.87
N CYS A 147 -8.82 10.75 12.58
CA CYS A 147 -7.58 10.72 11.81
C CYS A 147 -6.69 11.88 12.26
N GLY A 148 -5.52 11.56 12.79
CA GLY A 148 -4.61 12.55 13.32
C GLY A 148 -3.20 12.01 13.45
N ILE A 149 -2.24 12.93 13.41
CA ILE A 149 -0.86 12.65 13.78
C ILE A 149 -0.78 12.82 15.29
N ILE A 150 -0.21 11.83 15.98
CA ILE A 150 0.03 11.93 17.42
C ILE A 150 1.26 12.84 17.58
N ALA A 151 1.01 14.15 17.64
CA ALA A 151 2.04 15.11 17.97
C ALA A 151 2.39 14.95 19.46
N ALA A 152 3.62 14.53 19.75
CA ALA A 152 4.17 14.66 21.09
C ALA A 152 4.54 16.14 21.29
N SER A 153 3.54 17.00 21.45
CA SER A 153 3.75 18.44 21.66
C SER A 153 4.45 18.74 22.98
N ASP A 154 4.30 17.85 23.96
CA ASP A 154 5.07 17.86 25.19
C ASP A 154 6.18 16.82 25.10
N MET A 155 7.45 17.26 25.17
CA MET A 155 8.63 16.41 25.38
C MET A 155 8.64 15.73 26.77
N SER A 156 7.46 15.48 27.36
CA SER A 156 7.35 14.72 28.58
C SER A 156 7.71 13.25 28.33
N ILE A 157 8.37 12.64 29.31
CA ILE A 157 8.77 11.23 29.25
C ILE A 157 7.54 10.33 29.03
N SER A 158 6.38 10.68 29.60
CA SER A 158 5.12 9.97 29.44
C SER A 158 4.57 10.05 28.01
N ALA A 159 4.63 11.21 27.35
CA ALA A 159 4.22 11.35 25.95
C ALA A 159 5.14 10.56 25.02
N ASN A 160 6.45 10.57 25.29
CA ASN A 160 7.41 9.75 24.54
C ASN A 160 7.14 8.24 24.73
N ALA A 161 6.87 7.80 25.95
CA ALA A 161 6.53 6.40 26.22
C ALA A 161 5.26 5.96 25.47
N LEU A 162 4.22 6.81 25.47
CA LEU A 162 3.00 6.56 24.70
C LEU A 162 3.26 6.49 23.19
N ARG A 163 4.04 7.43 22.65
CA ARG A 163 4.43 7.44 21.23
C ARG A 163 5.18 6.15 20.85
N THR A 164 6.16 5.75 21.66
CA THR A 164 6.89 4.49 21.47
C THR A 164 5.93 3.30 21.47
N ALA A 165 5.02 3.20 22.43
CA ALA A 165 4.04 2.12 22.48
C ALA A 165 3.13 2.07 21.24
N VAL A 166 2.65 3.23 20.77
CA VAL A 166 1.83 3.30 19.55
C VAL A 166 2.63 2.91 18.31
N ASN A 167 3.88 3.38 18.18
CA ASN A 167 4.74 3.04 17.05
C ASN A 167 5.11 1.56 17.03
N SER A 168 5.46 0.97 18.19
CA SER A 168 5.67 -0.48 18.33
C SER A 168 4.43 -1.26 17.91
N LYS A 169 3.23 -0.82 18.31
CA LYS A 169 1.98 -1.49 17.92
C LYS A 169 1.73 -1.40 16.41
N ARG A 170 1.89 -0.21 15.82
CA ARG A 170 1.74 -0.01 14.36
C ARG A 170 2.69 -0.89 13.57
N LEU A 171 3.95 -0.95 13.98
CA LEU A 171 4.97 -1.73 13.30
C LEU A 171 4.76 -3.25 13.47
N SER A 172 4.30 -3.67 14.65
CA SER A 172 3.86 -5.06 14.88
C SER A 172 2.69 -5.44 13.98
N ASP A 173 1.70 -4.56 13.81
CA ASP A 173 0.54 -4.81 12.93
C ASP A 173 0.96 -4.85 11.46
N ALA A 174 1.86 -3.96 11.04
CA ALA A 174 2.42 -3.96 9.69
C ALA A 174 3.24 -5.24 9.40
N THR A 175 4.07 -5.66 10.36
CA THR A 175 4.85 -6.91 10.28
C THR A 175 3.94 -8.11 10.15
N GLN A 176 2.90 -8.19 10.98
CA GLN A 176 1.93 -9.27 10.92
C GLN A 176 1.20 -9.29 9.57
N TYR A 177 0.85 -8.12 9.03
CA TYR A 177 0.26 -8.02 7.71
C TYR A 177 1.23 -8.50 6.62
N ALA A 178 2.47 -8.04 6.60
CA ALA A 178 3.48 -8.47 5.64
C ALA A 178 3.68 -10.00 5.69
N GLN A 179 3.83 -10.56 6.90
CA GLN A 179 4.03 -11.99 7.09
C GLN A 179 2.86 -12.85 6.60
N HIS A 180 1.63 -12.37 6.78
CA HIS A 180 0.45 -13.12 6.36
C HIS A 180 0.02 -12.86 4.91
N CYS A 181 0.34 -11.69 4.36
CA CYS A 181 -0.26 -11.20 3.12
C CYS A 181 0.72 -10.97 1.96
N TYR A 182 2.04 -11.00 2.19
CA TYR A 182 3.02 -10.83 1.10
C TYR A 182 3.42 -12.17 0.45
N ALA A 183 3.06 -13.30 1.05
CA ALA A 183 3.29 -14.63 0.46
C ALA A 183 2.34 -14.90 -0.72
N GLN A 184 2.82 -15.55 -1.79
CA GLN A 184 2.09 -15.75 -3.05
C GLN A 184 0.71 -16.43 -2.89
N ASP A 185 0.48 -17.23 -1.85
CA ASP A 185 -0.77 -17.99 -1.63
C ASP A 185 -1.81 -17.29 -0.74
N SER A 186 -1.58 -16.03 -0.34
CA SER A 186 -2.45 -15.32 0.62
C SER A 186 -3.59 -14.50 -0.01
N ALA A 187 -3.73 -14.53 -1.34
CA ALA A 187 -4.65 -13.72 -2.14
C ALA A 187 -6.16 -13.93 -1.89
N GLY A 188 -6.56 -14.82 -0.96
CA GLY A 188 -7.96 -15.10 -0.62
C GLY A 188 -8.36 -14.77 0.83
N MET A 189 -7.42 -14.31 1.67
CA MET A 189 -7.75 -13.99 3.07
C MET A 189 -8.35 -12.58 3.16
N ALA A 190 -9.55 -12.45 3.73
CA ALA A 190 -10.25 -11.17 3.89
C ALA A 190 -9.41 -10.10 4.61
N GLN A 191 -8.52 -10.51 5.51
CA GLN A 191 -7.58 -9.61 6.20
C GLN A 191 -6.54 -8.97 5.27
N CYS A 192 -6.19 -9.63 4.16
CA CYS A 192 -5.24 -9.15 3.16
C CYS A 192 -5.88 -8.20 2.14
N GLN A 193 -7.21 -8.18 2.03
CA GLN A 193 -7.99 -7.31 1.14
C GLN A 193 -8.40 -5.98 1.80
N ARG A 194 -7.76 -5.61 2.92
CA ARG A 194 -8.05 -4.36 3.63
C ARG A 194 -7.61 -3.10 2.86
N TYR A 195 -6.53 -3.21 2.11
CA TYR A 195 -5.93 -2.09 1.36
C TYR A 195 -6.21 -2.21 -0.13
N VAL A 196 -6.11 -1.10 -0.85
CA VAL A 196 -6.33 -1.05 -2.32
C VAL A 196 -5.36 -1.95 -3.07
N VAL A 197 -4.13 -2.06 -2.58
CA VAL A 197 -3.13 -3.04 -3.04
C VAL A 197 -2.65 -3.87 -1.87
N GLY A 198 -2.46 -5.18 -2.09
CA GLY A 198 -1.98 -6.10 -1.05
C GLY A 198 -0.52 -5.88 -0.66
N LYS A 199 0.30 -5.37 -1.58
CA LYS A 199 1.70 -4.96 -1.36
C LYS A 199 2.00 -3.78 -2.26
N ILE A 200 2.76 -2.79 -1.77
CA ILE A 200 3.30 -1.73 -2.63
C ILE A 200 4.36 -2.36 -3.54
N PRO A 201 4.20 -2.31 -4.87
CA PRO A 201 5.15 -2.97 -5.77
C PRO A 201 6.52 -2.29 -5.69
N THR A 202 7.56 -3.11 -5.55
CA THR A 202 8.94 -2.69 -5.78
C THR A 202 9.18 -2.72 -7.29
N ASN A 203 9.21 -1.54 -7.92
CA ASN A 203 9.29 -1.43 -9.38
C ASN A 203 10.63 -1.94 -9.93
N ALA A 204 11.72 -1.73 -9.21
CA ALA A 204 13.03 -2.28 -9.56
C ALA A 204 13.77 -2.78 -8.32
N THR A 205 14.29 -4.00 -8.43
CA THR A 205 15.20 -4.63 -7.46
C THR A 205 16.46 -4.99 -8.22
N ASP A 206 17.57 -4.39 -7.83
CA ASP A 206 18.90 -4.67 -8.38
C ASP A 206 19.75 -5.29 -7.27
N THR A 207 20.08 -6.57 -7.41
CA THR A 207 20.92 -7.34 -6.46
C THR A 207 22.40 -7.32 -6.84
N SER A 208 22.77 -6.64 -7.93
CA SER A 208 24.15 -6.49 -8.41
C SER A 208 24.55 -5.02 -8.48
N ALA A 209 23.94 -4.18 -7.65
CA ALA A 209 24.20 -2.74 -7.62
C ALA A 209 25.63 -2.45 -7.13
N PRO A 210 26.30 -1.41 -7.67
CA PRO A 210 27.62 -1.00 -7.20
C PRO A 210 27.55 -0.43 -5.78
N CYS A 211 28.69 -0.27 -5.11
CA CYS A 211 28.74 0.36 -3.78
C CYS A 211 28.06 1.74 -3.78
N PRO A 212 27.11 2.03 -2.85
CA PRO A 212 26.49 3.34 -2.70
C PRO A 212 27.42 4.38 -2.07
N PHE A 213 28.62 3.99 -1.64
CA PHE A 213 29.58 4.86 -0.95
C PHE A 213 30.88 4.88 -1.74
N GLU A 214 31.96 5.39 -1.14
CA GLU A 214 33.29 5.23 -1.72
C GLU A 214 33.66 3.74 -1.83
N GLU A 215 34.07 3.26 -3.01
CA GLU A 215 34.23 1.82 -3.30
C GLU A 215 35.07 1.06 -2.25
N ARG A 216 36.08 1.72 -1.67
CA ARG A 216 36.97 1.10 -0.68
C ARG A 216 36.28 0.69 0.62
N ILE A 217 35.17 1.34 1.01
CA ILE A 217 34.51 1.07 2.30
C ILE A 217 33.52 -0.10 2.23
N CYS A 218 32.96 -0.36 1.05
CA CYS A 218 32.08 -1.50 0.84
C CYS A 218 32.89 -2.80 0.85
N ARG A 219 32.29 -3.84 1.42
CA ARG A 219 32.84 -5.18 1.49
C ARG A 219 32.68 -5.92 0.16
N THR A 220 31.54 -5.74 -0.49
CA THR A 220 31.16 -6.44 -1.73
C THR A 220 31.05 -5.47 -2.91
N LYS A 221 31.26 -6.00 -4.12
CA LYS A 221 31.06 -5.27 -5.38
C LYS A 221 29.60 -5.23 -5.81
N GLU A 222 28.87 -6.29 -5.49
CA GLU A 222 27.45 -6.47 -5.73
C GLU A 222 26.69 -6.19 -4.43
N ASN A 223 25.70 -5.33 -4.52
CA ASN A 223 24.92 -4.79 -3.40
C ASN A 223 23.45 -4.68 -3.81
N ILE A 224 22.59 -4.32 -2.86
CA ILE A 224 21.15 -4.27 -3.09
C ILE A 224 20.64 -2.85 -3.25
N ARG A 225 19.92 -2.59 -4.33
CA ARG A 225 19.19 -1.34 -4.57
C ARG A 225 17.72 -1.65 -4.84
N LEU A 226 16.86 -1.07 -4.01
CA LEU A 226 15.40 -1.16 -4.11
C LEU A 226 14.85 0.19 -4.56
N ASP A 227 13.91 0.17 -5.49
CA ASP A 227 13.25 1.36 -6.02
C ASP A 227 11.76 1.09 -6.15
N THR A 228 10.95 1.82 -5.39
CA THR A 228 9.49 1.66 -5.44
C THR A 228 8.89 2.14 -6.76
N GLY A 229 9.62 2.94 -7.54
CA GLY A 229 9.01 3.79 -8.55
C GLY A 229 8.04 4.81 -7.92
N TYR A 230 7.18 5.41 -8.73
CA TYR A 230 6.20 6.40 -8.26
C TYR A 230 4.97 5.73 -7.65
N VAL A 231 4.89 5.74 -6.33
CA VAL A 231 3.75 5.28 -5.53
C VAL A 231 2.65 6.32 -5.58
N ASN A 232 1.51 5.99 -6.20
CA ASN A 232 0.42 6.93 -6.46
C ASN A 232 -0.55 7.00 -5.27
N SER A 233 -0.90 8.21 -4.84
CA SER A 233 -1.80 8.44 -3.71
C SER A 233 -3.16 7.74 -3.87
N HIS A 234 -3.67 7.64 -5.10
CA HIS A 234 -4.97 7.06 -5.37
C HIS A 234 -4.91 5.54 -5.55
N SER A 235 -4.12 5.06 -6.51
CA SER A 235 -4.12 3.63 -6.87
C SER A 235 -3.28 2.77 -5.93
N SER A 236 -2.30 3.33 -5.22
CA SER A 236 -1.42 2.56 -4.34
C SER A 236 -1.85 2.60 -2.87
N ILE A 237 -2.37 3.74 -2.38
CA ILE A 237 -2.78 3.86 -0.97
C ILE A 237 -4.27 4.19 -0.76
N GLY A 238 -5.05 4.35 -1.83
CA GLY A 238 -6.50 4.48 -1.75
C GLY A 238 -7.03 5.86 -1.38
N LEU A 239 -6.25 6.94 -1.54
CA LEU A 239 -6.76 8.30 -1.38
C LEU A 239 -7.64 8.66 -2.58
N ASN A 240 -8.95 8.64 -2.37
CA ASN A 240 -9.94 8.89 -3.41
C ASN A 240 -9.95 10.37 -3.84
N ALA A 241 -9.24 10.69 -4.92
CA ALA A 241 -9.10 12.04 -5.48
C ALA A 241 -9.07 12.02 -7.02
N PRO A 242 -9.52 13.09 -7.70
CA PRO A 242 -9.35 13.24 -9.14
C PRO A 242 -7.86 13.39 -9.51
N GLU A 243 -7.50 13.17 -10.77
CA GLU A 243 -6.09 13.12 -11.23
C GLU A 243 -5.29 14.39 -10.90
N SER A 244 -5.89 15.57 -11.11
CA SER A 244 -5.32 16.88 -10.77
C SER A 244 -5.11 17.11 -9.26
N GLU A 245 -5.58 16.17 -8.44
CA GLU A 245 -5.53 16.24 -6.99
C GLU A 245 -4.77 15.09 -6.34
N ARG A 246 -4.03 14.33 -7.14
CA ARG A 246 -3.20 13.23 -6.67
C ARG A 246 -1.76 13.70 -6.48
N PHE A 247 -1.05 12.95 -5.65
CA PHE A 247 0.40 13.05 -5.52
C PHE A 247 1.01 11.67 -5.71
N ALA A 248 2.32 11.64 -5.94
CA ALA A 248 3.09 10.42 -5.83
C ALA A 248 4.35 10.69 -5.02
N TRP A 249 4.89 9.63 -4.41
CA TRP A 249 6.25 9.65 -3.90
C TRP A 249 7.03 8.46 -4.45
N ARG A 250 8.35 8.58 -4.45
CA ARG A 250 9.27 7.50 -4.77
C ARG A 250 10.28 7.37 -3.65
N TYR A 251 10.51 6.13 -3.22
CA TYR A 251 11.50 5.77 -2.23
C TYR A 251 12.55 4.86 -2.88
N VAL A 252 13.82 5.21 -2.66
CA VAL A 252 14.96 4.44 -3.14
C VAL A 252 15.84 4.12 -1.95
N MET A 253 16.13 2.84 -1.77
CA MET A 253 17.06 2.37 -0.74
C MET A 253 18.21 1.63 -1.39
N HIS A 254 19.44 1.99 -1.04
CA HIS A 254 20.64 1.34 -1.55
C HIS A 254 21.56 0.96 -0.41
N CYS A 255 21.72 -0.34 -0.16
CA CYS A 255 22.45 -0.89 0.99
C CYS A 255 23.66 -1.72 0.59
N ALA A 256 24.75 -1.60 1.35
CA ALA A 256 25.97 -2.36 1.16
C ALA A 256 26.61 -2.76 2.50
N PRO A 257 27.05 -4.03 2.68
CA PRO A 257 27.87 -4.43 3.82
C PRO A 257 29.20 -3.67 3.84
N LEU A 258 29.65 -3.24 5.02
CA LEU A 258 30.84 -2.38 5.19
C LEU A 258 32.04 -3.17 5.71
N LYS A 259 33.25 -2.79 5.32
CA LYS A 259 34.49 -3.37 5.87
C LYS A 259 34.76 -2.84 7.28
N THR A 260 35.11 -3.74 8.20
CA THR A 260 35.47 -3.41 9.59
C THR A 260 36.97 -3.16 9.78
N GLU A 261 37.81 -3.70 8.89
CA GLU A 261 39.25 -3.45 8.87
C GLU A 261 39.54 -1.97 8.61
N GLY A 262 40.37 -1.36 9.47
CA GLY A 262 40.68 0.07 9.40
C GLY A 262 39.61 1.00 10.01
N TYR A 263 38.43 0.48 10.38
CA TYR A 263 37.33 1.25 10.98
C TYR A 263 36.95 0.80 12.40
N THR A 264 37.80 -0.02 13.03
CA THR A 264 37.55 -0.57 14.37
C THR A 264 38.76 -0.38 15.29
N THR A 265 38.48 -0.23 16.59
CA THR A 265 39.49 -0.23 17.65
C THR A 265 39.06 -1.17 18.77
N ASN A 266 40.02 -1.92 19.32
CA ASN A 266 39.78 -2.80 20.47
C ASN A 266 40.12 -2.04 21.74
N VAL A 267 39.17 -2.01 22.68
CA VAL A 267 39.32 -1.36 23.99
C VAL A 267 39.21 -2.43 25.06
N THR A 268 40.26 -2.62 25.85
CA THR A 268 40.28 -3.55 26.97
C THR A 268 40.30 -2.76 28.29
N GLN A 269 39.32 -3.01 29.15
CA GLN A 269 39.24 -2.41 30.48
C GLN A 269 38.95 -3.50 31.51
N GLY A 270 39.96 -3.84 32.32
CA GLY A 270 39.86 -4.96 33.27
C GLY A 270 39.62 -6.30 32.55
N ASN A 271 38.58 -7.02 32.97
CA ASN A 271 38.16 -8.28 32.35
C ASN A 271 37.19 -8.08 31.18
N SER A 272 36.84 -6.84 30.82
CA SER A 272 35.90 -6.53 29.75
C SER A 272 36.64 -6.02 28.51
N SER A 273 36.29 -6.57 27.34
CA SER A 273 36.88 -6.23 26.05
C SER A 273 35.78 -5.87 25.07
N TRP A 274 35.93 -4.69 24.47
CA TRP A 274 34.95 -4.06 23.59
C TRP A 274 35.58 -3.74 22.25
N VAL A 275 34.78 -3.77 21.20
CA VAL A 275 35.17 -3.31 19.87
C VAL A 275 34.36 -2.05 19.55
N SER A 276 35.08 -0.96 19.31
CA SER A 276 34.52 0.34 18.95
C SER A 276 34.61 0.52 17.44
N TYR A 277 33.52 0.95 16.81
CA TYR A 277 33.39 1.18 15.37
C TYR A 277 33.42 2.69 15.08
N HIS A 278 34.11 3.08 14.01
CA HIS A 278 34.41 4.47 13.66
C HIS A 278 33.94 4.83 12.24
N TYR A 279 32.66 4.65 11.97
CA TYR A 279 32.01 5.03 10.70
C TYR A 279 31.42 6.45 10.71
N GLY A 280 31.59 7.17 11.81
CA GLY A 280 31.04 8.50 12.00
C GLY A 280 31.02 8.89 13.47
N ARG A 281 30.83 10.19 13.73
CA ARG A 281 30.64 10.67 15.10
C ARG A 281 29.23 10.31 15.53
N GLY A 282 29.13 9.54 16.60
CA GLY A 282 27.86 9.27 17.27
C GLY A 282 27.53 10.44 18.20
N SER A 283 26.29 10.91 18.16
CA SER A 283 25.76 11.80 19.21
C SER A 283 24.98 10.98 20.23
N SER A 284 25.11 11.35 21.51
CA SER A 284 24.34 10.80 22.63
C SER A 284 24.07 11.89 23.64
N GLY A 285 22.85 11.94 24.20
CA GLY A 285 22.48 12.93 25.21
C GLY A 285 21.10 13.55 24.94
N SER A 286 20.72 14.52 25.76
CA SER A 286 19.47 15.30 25.58
C SER A 286 19.68 16.41 24.52
N TYR A 287 18.59 17.01 24.04
CA TYR A 287 18.64 18.18 23.15
C TYR A 287 19.54 19.30 23.70
N ASP A 288 19.54 19.48 25.03
CA ASP A 288 20.32 20.52 25.72
C ASP A 288 21.78 20.11 26.04
N ASP A 289 22.13 18.82 25.94
CA ASP A 289 23.44 18.30 26.32
C ASP A 289 23.85 17.13 25.40
N VAL A 290 24.22 17.47 24.17
CA VAL A 290 24.66 16.50 23.15
C VAL A 290 26.14 16.22 23.32
N THR A 291 26.46 15.04 23.85
CA THR A 291 27.83 14.53 23.85
C THR A 291 28.13 13.89 22.50
N SER A 292 29.08 14.47 21.76
CA SER A 292 29.59 13.86 20.52
C SER A 292 30.75 12.92 20.83
N SER A 293 30.66 11.67 20.42
CA SER A 293 31.72 10.67 20.52
C SER A 293 32.32 10.38 19.15
N PRO A 294 33.66 10.23 19.03
CA PRO A 294 34.29 9.73 17.80
C PRO A 294 33.97 8.25 17.53
N VAL A 295 33.32 7.57 18.47
CA VAL A 295 32.84 6.19 18.31
C VAL A 295 31.40 6.21 17.82
N THR A 296 31.15 5.51 16.71
CA THR A 296 29.82 5.32 16.15
C THR A 296 29.02 4.35 17.01
N TYR A 297 29.59 3.19 17.30
CA TYR A 297 28.96 2.13 18.08
C TYR A 297 30.03 1.30 18.77
N ALA A 298 29.72 0.73 19.94
CA ALA A 298 30.64 -0.15 20.65
C ALA A 298 29.87 -1.37 21.16
N VAL A 299 30.47 -2.55 21.04
CA VAL A 299 29.88 -3.82 21.49
C VAL A 299 30.96 -4.68 22.14
N SER A 300 30.56 -5.56 23.04
CA SER A 300 31.47 -6.56 23.64
C SER A 300 32.12 -7.38 22.53
N ASP A 301 33.35 -7.83 22.76
CA ASP A 301 34.04 -8.65 21.77
C ASP A 301 33.33 -9.99 21.53
N THR A 302 33.67 -10.67 20.42
CA THR A 302 33.05 -11.93 20.04
C THR A 302 33.33 -13.08 21.03
N ARG A 303 34.36 -13.00 21.88
CA ARG A 303 34.57 -14.01 22.93
C ARG A 303 33.55 -13.79 24.03
N GLN A 304 33.44 -12.56 24.54
CA GLN A 304 32.54 -12.18 25.61
C GLN A 304 31.06 -12.38 25.28
N GLN A 305 30.68 -12.12 24.03
CA GLN A 305 29.31 -12.40 23.55
C GLN A 305 28.95 -13.90 23.61
N TYR A 306 29.94 -14.80 23.66
CA TYR A 306 29.76 -16.26 23.58
C TYR A 306 30.28 -16.99 24.83
N VAL A 307 30.69 -16.26 25.89
CA VAL A 307 31.00 -16.88 27.18
C VAL A 307 29.69 -17.27 27.86
N ILE A 308 29.54 -18.55 28.18
CA ILE A 308 28.44 -19.05 29.01
C ILE A 308 28.71 -18.56 30.45
N ASN A 309 28.05 -17.48 30.86
CA ASN A 309 28.05 -17.10 32.27
C ASN A 309 27.17 -18.11 33.01
N GLU A 310 27.76 -18.88 33.93
CA GLU A 310 27.03 -19.82 34.82
C GLU A 310 25.96 -19.13 35.69
N HIS A 311 25.92 -17.79 35.70
CA HIS A 311 24.95 -16.95 36.42
C HIS A 311 24.16 -16.01 35.51
N ALA A 312 24.35 -16.06 34.19
CA ALA A 312 23.38 -15.44 33.29
C ALA A 312 22.17 -16.38 33.27
N GLU A 313 21.15 -16.05 34.07
CA GLU A 313 19.78 -16.53 33.88
C GLU A 313 19.53 -16.61 32.38
N LEU A 314 19.07 -17.77 31.87
CA LEU A 314 18.82 -18.07 30.45
C LEU A 314 18.53 -16.81 29.63
N GLY A 315 19.58 -16.12 29.20
CA GLY A 315 19.45 -14.96 28.36
C GLY A 315 19.16 -15.54 27.01
N ASP A 316 17.96 -15.29 26.47
CA ASP A 316 17.62 -15.73 25.13
C ASP A 316 18.76 -15.34 24.20
N LYS A 317 19.42 -16.32 23.57
CA LYS A 317 20.42 -16.06 22.53
C LYS A 317 19.66 -15.47 21.35
N HIS A 318 19.81 -14.17 21.09
CA HIS A 318 19.10 -13.47 20.01
C HIS A 318 20.06 -12.54 19.30
N PHE A 319 19.89 -12.38 17.98
CA PHE A 319 20.58 -11.32 17.25
C PHE A 319 20.11 -9.97 17.79
N THR A 320 21.01 -9.00 17.88
CA THR A 320 20.59 -7.60 18.06
C THR A 320 20.96 -6.80 16.84
N VAL A 321 20.08 -5.87 16.47
CA VAL A 321 20.28 -4.98 15.34
C VAL A 321 20.14 -3.54 15.82
N HIS A 322 21.16 -2.73 15.54
CA HIS A 322 21.20 -1.33 15.95
C HIS A 322 21.43 -0.42 14.75
N GLY A 323 20.51 0.53 14.53
CA GLY A 323 20.58 1.52 13.45
C GLY A 323 20.97 2.90 13.95
N LYS A 324 21.92 3.57 13.29
CA LYS A 324 22.21 5.00 13.46
C LYS A 324 22.04 5.73 12.13
N SER A 325 21.25 6.81 12.12
CA SER A 325 20.91 7.55 10.90
C SER A 325 21.29 9.02 10.96
N THR A 326 21.64 9.60 9.80
CA THR A 326 21.76 11.06 9.63
C THR A 326 20.41 11.75 9.79
N LEU A 327 19.31 11.05 9.45
CA LEU A 327 17.95 11.57 9.53
C LEU A 327 17.57 11.92 10.98
N ASP A 328 17.96 11.06 11.92
CA ASP A 328 17.69 11.24 13.35
C ASP A 328 18.71 12.17 14.04
N GLY A 329 19.69 12.72 13.30
CA GLY A 329 20.80 13.50 13.85
C GLY A 329 21.78 12.70 14.71
N LEU A 330 21.65 11.36 14.72
CA LEU A 330 22.42 10.43 15.56
C LEU A 330 23.76 10.02 14.95
N LEU A 331 23.98 10.35 13.67
CA LEU A 331 25.15 10.01 12.90
C LEU A 331 25.66 11.22 12.11
N GLN A 332 26.93 11.55 12.30
CA GLN A 332 27.69 12.34 11.35
C GLN A 332 28.69 11.40 10.64
N PRO A 333 28.43 10.98 9.39
CA PRO A 333 29.22 9.96 8.71
C PRO A 333 30.63 10.47 8.43
N ILE A 334 31.59 9.55 8.37
CA ILE A 334 32.92 9.82 7.81
C ILE A 334 32.80 10.18 6.30
N PRO A 335 33.80 10.88 5.72
CA PRO A 335 33.74 11.31 4.32
C PRO A 335 33.43 10.18 3.33
N GLU A 336 33.93 8.97 3.59
CA GLU A 336 33.71 7.78 2.77
C GLU A 336 32.24 7.37 2.67
N LEU A 337 31.45 7.62 3.72
CA LEU A 337 30.03 7.31 3.81
C LEU A 337 29.14 8.54 3.56
N ALA A 338 29.72 9.72 3.42
CA ALA A 338 28.97 10.96 3.27
C ALA A 338 28.30 11.01 1.89
N ARG A 339 26.97 11.08 1.89
CA ARG A 339 26.16 11.26 0.69
C ARG A 339 25.35 12.54 0.78
N PRO A 340 25.55 13.55 -0.11
CA PRO A 340 24.79 14.79 -0.06
C PRO A 340 23.35 14.63 -0.56
N ASP A 341 23.07 13.58 -1.33
CA ASP A 341 21.81 13.34 -2.03
C ASP A 341 20.93 12.27 -1.36
N GLY A 342 21.31 11.77 -0.19
CA GLY A 342 20.52 10.78 0.54
C GLY A 342 20.84 10.74 2.03
N ASP A 343 19.92 10.19 2.81
CA ASP A 343 20.07 9.98 4.25
C ASP A 343 20.82 8.67 4.47
N VAL A 344 21.83 8.69 5.33
CA VAL A 344 22.71 7.55 5.55
C VAL A 344 22.38 6.91 6.87
N THR A 345 22.07 5.61 6.83
CA THR A 345 21.82 4.78 7.99
C THR A 345 22.84 3.65 8.07
N ILE A 346 23.48 3.45 9.21
CA ILE A 346 24.38 2.33 9.48
C ILE A 346 23.70 1.37 10.44
N VAL A 347 23.67 0.11 10.06
CA VAL A 347 23.00 -0.98 10.78
C VAL A 347 24.06 -1.97 11.23
N PHE A 348 24.13 -2.24 12.53
CA PHE A 348 25.06 -3.20 13.12
C PHE A 348 24.30 -4.47 13.51
N LEU A 349 24.67 -5.60 12.89
CA LEU A 349 24.17 -6.93 13.25
C LEU A 349 25.11 -7.59 14.26
N VAL A 350 24.62 -7.88 15.46
CA VAL A 350 25.39 -8.46 16.55
C VAL A 350 24.91 -9.88 16.85
N GLY A 351 25.85 -10.83 16.95
CA GLY A 351 25.54 -12.25 17.14
C GLY A 351 25.01 -12.63 18.51
N ASN A 352 25.48 -11.98 19.59
CA ASN A 352 24.96 -12.15 20.96
C ASN A 352 24.72 -13.62 21.38
N GLY A 353 25.71 -14.48 21.10
CA GLY A 353 25.66 -15.89 21.49
C GLY A 353 24.92 -16.82 20.53
N VAL A 354 24.33 -16.31 19.45
CA VAL A 354 23.68 -17.13 18.40
C VAL A 354 24.72 -17.89 17.59
N GLU A 355 24.50 -19.20 17.46
CA GLU A 355 25.36 -20.13 16.74
C GLU A 355 24.61 -20.74 15.54
N PHE A 356 25.34 -21.00 14.47
CA PHE A 356 24.84 -21.56 13.22
C PHE A 356 25.28 -23.03 13.11
N PHE A 357 24.41 -23.89 12.61
CA PHE A 357 24.76 -25.29 12.34
C PHE A 357 25.60 -25.47 11.07
N GLU A 358 25.57 -24.48 10.18
CA GLU A 358 26.34 -24.46 8.93
C GLU A 358 27.12 -23.14 8.81
N SER A 359 28.27 -23.21 8.15
CA SER A 359 29.05 -22.01 7.82
C SER A 359 28.34 -21.23 6.72
N THR A 360 28.25 -19.91 6.85
CA THR A 360 27.72 -19.05 5.77
C THR A 360 28.70 -17.95 5.39
N ASP A 361 28.97 -17.85 4.08
CA ASP A 361 29.77 -16.79 3.47
C ASP A 361 28.94 -15.56 3.11
N ASP A 362 27.68 -15.47 3.57
CA ASP A 362 26.84 -14.28 3.44
C ASP A 362 27.60 -13.03 3.91
N ALA A 363 27.59 -12.00 3.08
CA ALA A 363 28.41 -10.82 3.28
C ALA A 363 28.02 -10.00 4.52
N TRP A 364 26.83 -10.22 5.09
CA TRP A 364 26.37 -9.55 6.30
C TRP A 364 26.41 -10.48 7.53
N TYR A 365 25.82 -11.68 7.49
CA TYR A 365 25.82 -12.60 8.64
C TYR A 365 27.20 -13.17 8.98
N ARG A 366 28.01 -13.50 7.96
CA ARG A 366 29.42 -13.95 8.08
C ARG A 366 29.70 -14.96 9.19
N ALA A 367 28.87 -15.99 9.31
CA ALA A 367 29.05 -17.05 10.29
C ALA A 367 30.10 -18.08 9.83
N THR A 368 31.36 -17.66 9.72
CA THR A 368 32.46 -18.53 9.25
C THR A 368 33.42 -18.96 10.36
N ALA A 369 33.39 -18.31 11.52
CA ALA A 369 34.24 -18.67 12.65
C ALA A 369 33.70 -19.91 13.38
N LYS A 370 34.57 -20.87 13.71
CA LYS A 370 34.17 -22.04 14.49
C LYS A 370 33.87 -21.63 15.95
N ALA A 371 32.72 -22.07 16.47
CA ALA A 371 32.26 -21.76 17.83
C ALA A 371 32.53 -22.91 18.81
N GLY A 372 32.49 -24.17 18.32
CA GLY A 372 32.67 -25.38 19.12
C GLY A 372 31.85 -26.53 18.55
N ALA A 373 31.84 -27.67 19.23
CA ALA A 373 30.97 -28.78 18.87
C ALA A 373 29.72 -28.79 19.76
N ILE A 374 28.53 -28.77 19.15
CA ILE A 374 27.26 -28.92 19.87
C ILE A 374 26.96 -30.41 19.98
N SER A 375 26.73 -30.89 21.20
CA SER A 375 26.22 -32.23 21.49
C SER A 375 24.84 -32.15 22.14
N ASN A 376 23.94 -33.05 21.76
CA ASN A 376 22.67 -33.22 22.45
C ASN A 376 22.81 -34.31 23.52
N LEU A 377 22.39 -34.04 24.76
CA LEU A 377 22.40 -35.03 25.85
C LEU A 377 21.57 -36.29 25.51
N ASN A 378 20.58 -36.16 24.62
CA ASN A 378 19.63 -37.20 24.25
C ASN A 378 19.96 -37.89 22.91
N SER A 379 21.02 -37.50 22.21
CA SER A 379 21.39 -38.12 20.94
C SER A 379 22.91 -38.22 20.79
N PRO A 380 23.47 -39.41 20.52
CA PRO A 380 24.89 -39.57 20.28
C PRO A 380 25.27 -38.88 18.96
N GLY A 381 26.02 -37.79 19.07
CA GLY A 381 26.51 -37.03 17.93
C GLY A 381 27.04 -35.66 18.36
N THR A 382 28.06 -35.19 17.66
CA THR A 382 28.53 -33.81 17.79
C THR A 382 28.46 -33.16 16.41
N THR A 383 27.86 -31.97 16.35
CA THR A 383 27.82 -31.15 15.13
C THR A 383 28.65 -29.91 15.36
N GLN A 384 29.51 -29.56 14.40
CA GLN A 384 30.30 -28.34 14.45
C GLN A 384 29.37 -27.12 14.35
N ALA A 385 29.50 -26.20 15.30
CA ALA A 385 28.81 -24.92 15.27
C ALA A 385 29.71 -23.80 14.77
N TYR A 386 29.09 -22.82 14.13
CA TYR A 386 29.71 -21.63 13.59
C TYR A 386 29.14 -20.39 14.27
N ARG A 387 29.91 -19.31 14.30
CA ARG A 387 29.53 -18.01 14.84
C ARG A 387 30.02 -16.90 13.91
N PRO A 388 29.46 -15.69 14.01
CA PRO A 388 29.94 -14.53 13.29
C PRO A 388 31.43 -14.32 13.50
N SER A 389 32.13 -13.98 12.41
CA SER A 389 33.58 -13.77 12.42
C SER A 389 34.01 -12.42 13.01
N GLU A 390 33.06 -11.51 13.22
CA GLU A 390 33.26 -10.20 13.83
C GLU A 390 32.22 -9.94 14.92
N PRO A 391 32.52 -9.10 15.93
CA PRO A 391 31.60 -8.82 17.04
C PRO A 391 30.28 -8.18 16.59
N ALA A 392 30.33 -7.32 15.57
CA ALA A 392 29.18 -6.74 14.91
C ALA A 392 29.48 -6.57 13.42
N SER A 393 28.53 -6.94 12.57
CA SER A 393 28.63 -6.81 11.12
C SER A 393 27.86 -5.58 10.63
N PRO A 394 28.56 -4.53 10.16
CA PRO A 394 27.93 -3.29 9.73
C PRO A 394 27.46 -3.33 8.28
N MET A 395 26.31 -2.72 8.03
CA MET A 395 25.75 -2.44 6.70
C MET A 395 25.36 -0.97 6.64
N GLY A 396 25.78 -0.27 5.58
CA GLY A 396 25.37 1.11 5.32
C GLY A 396 24.26 1.14 4.28
N CYS A 397 23.25 1.96 4.51
CA CYS A 397 22.13 2.20 3.59
C CYS A 397 21.99 3.69 3.29
N VAL A 398 21.71 4.00 2.03
CA VAL A 398 21.36 5.34 1.56
C VAL A 398 19.87 5.34 1.21
N GLU A 399 19.11 6.22 1.85
CA GLU A 399 17.68 6.41 1.64
C GLU A 399 17.43 7.73 0.90
N GLN A 400 16.70 7.66 -0.21
CA GLN A 400 16.35 8.82 -1.01
C GLN A 400 14.85 8.87 -1.25
N TRP A 401 14.32 10.09 -1.29
CA TRP A 401 12.91 10.39 -1.44
C TRP A 401 12.71 11.35 -2.60
N GLN A 402 11.56 11.24 -3.25
CA GLN A 402 11.11 12.19 -4.26
C GLN A 402 9.60 12.34 -4.16
N TRP A 403 9.11 13.58 -4.23
CA TRP A 403 7.69 13.90 -4.17
C TRP A 403 7.24 14.57 -5.47
N CYS A 404 6.03 14.20 -5.92
CA CYS A 404 5.49 14.63 -7.20
C CYS A 404 4.03 15.08 -7.05
N ASN A 405 3.70 16.23 -7.62
CA ASN A 405 2.32 16.64 -7.84
C ASN A 405 1.83 16.12 -9.20
N LEU A 406 0.82 15.26 -9.19
CA LEU A 406 0.30 14.62 -10.40
C LEU A 406 -0.70 15.51 -11.17
N ALA A 407 -0.91 16.75 -10.72
CA ALA A 407 -1.51 17.79 -11.55
C ALA A 407 -0.65 18.15 -12.77
N TYR A 408 0.64 17.80 -12.73
CA TYR A 408 1.60 18.04 -13.79
C TYR A 408 2.21 16.71 -14.27
N PRO A 409 2.72 16.65 -15.51
CA PRO A 409 3.58 15.56 -15.96
C PRO A 409 4.76 15.33 -15.02
N ILE A 410 5.19 14.07 -14.87
CA ILE A 410 6.26 13.67 -13.92
C ILE A 410 7.57 14.45 -14.13
N ASP A 411 7.92 14.75 -15.38
CA ASP A 411 9.11 15.53 -15.76
C ASP A 411 9.06 16.99 -15.29
N GLN A 412 7.88 17.51 -14.96
CA GLN A 412 7.65 18.91 -14.61
C GLN A 412 7.01 19.11 -13.22
N GLY A 413 6.51 18.03 -12.60
CA GLY A 413 5.76 18.07 -11.35
C GLY A 413 6.48 17.46 -10.14
N CYS A 414 7.73 17.01 -10.31
CA CYS A 414 8.48 16.31 -9.27
C CYS A 414 9.65 17.14 -8.73
N GLY A 415 9.84 17.08 -7.40
CA GLY A 415 11.04 17.54 -6.74
C GLY A 415 12.28 16.67 -7.05
N PRO A 416 13.45 17.02 -6.50
CA PRO A 416 14.65 16.21 -6.65
C PRO A 416 14.52 14.87 -5.93
N LEU A 417 15.21 13.84 -6.42
CA LEU A 417 15.51 12.66 -5.63
C LEU A 417 16.63 13.02 -4.65
N ALA A 418 16.29 13.17 -3.38
CA ALA A 418 17.20 13.72 -2.37
C ALA A 418 16.96 13.08 -0.99
N ARG A 419 17.64 13.60 0.04
CA ARG A 419 17.30 13.35 1.44
C ARG A 419 15.83 13.66 1.72
N GLN A 420 15.27 13.06 2.75
CA GLN A 420 13.85 13.19 3.01
C GLN A 420 13.39 14.65 3.14
N LEU A 421 14.07 15.45 3.96
CA LEU A 421 13.75 16.86 4.14
C LEU A 421 13.96 17.64 2.84
N ASP A 422 15.11 17.47 2.20
CA ASP A 422 15.44 18.15 0.94
C ASP A 422 14.45 17.83 -0.19
N ALA A 423 13.93 16.60 -0.23
CA ALA A 423 12.91 16.17 -1.17
C ALA A 423 11.56 16.86 -0.93
N ILE A 424 11.18 17.08 0.33
CA ILE A 424 9.97 17.83 0.70
C ILE A 424 10.14 19.31 0.32
N TYR A 425 11.25 19.94 0.72
CA TYR A 425 11.53 21.34 0.39
C TYR A 425 11.64 21.57 -1.12
N GLY A 426 12.31 20.65 -1.83
CA GLY A 426 12.47 20.71 -3.28
C GLY A 426 11.16 20.47 -4.05
N ALA A 427 10.20 19.75 -3.46
CA ALA A 427 8.88 19.56 -4.05
C ALA A 427 7.87 20.68 -3.73
N ALA A 428 8.11 21.46 -2.67
CA ALA A 428 7.20 22.50 -2.18
C ALA A 428 6.63 23.44 -3.26
N PRO A 429 7.45 23.95 -4.22
CA PRO A 429 6.95 24.85 -5.26
C PRO A 429 5.84 24.23 -6.14
N PHE A 430 5.89 22.91 -6.37
CA PHE A 430 4.88 22.21 -7.16
C PHE A 430 3.54 22.05 -6.42
N PHE A 431 3.52 22.27 -5.10
CA PHE A 431 2.33 22.19 -4.25
C PHE A 431 1.85 23.58 -3.78
N ASN A 432 2.32 24.66 -4.43
CA ASN A 432 2.04 26.05 -4.03
C ASN A 432 2.44 26.35 -2.59
N LEU A 433 3.60 25.81 -2.17
CA LEU A 433 4.19 26.03 -0.86
C LEU A 433 5.53 26.76 -0.99
N THR A 434 5.82 27.59 0.00
CA THR A 434 7.13 28.19 0.21
C THR A 434 7.86 27.49 1.35
N SER A 435 9.17 27.73 1.48
CA SER A 435 9.97 27.19 2.59
C SER A 435 9.43 27.62 3.97
N ARG A 436 8.74 28.77 4.06
CA ARG A 436 8.11 29.24 5.31
C ARG A 436 6.85 28.45 5.68
N ASP A 437 6.15 27.90 4.68
CA ASP A 437 4.94 27.10 4.91
C ASP A 437 5.27 25.68 5.40
N LEU A 438 6.55 25.27 5.26
CA LEU A 438 7.09 24.01 5.75
C LEU A 438 7.75 24.12 7.12
N ASP A 439 7.75 25.31 7.73
CA ASP A 439 8.37 25.55 9.02
C ASP A 439 7.64 24.75 10.13
N PRO A 440 8.36 23.91 10.91
CA PRO A 440 7.77 23.06 11.94
C PRO A 440 6.95 23.82 13.00
N ASP A 441 7.21 25.11 13.22
CA ASP A 441 6.50 25.93 14.20
C ASP A 441 5.12 26.43 13.71
N ARG A 442 4.77 26.26 12.42
CA ARG A 442 3.47 26.67 11.84
C ARG A 442 3.02 25.81 10.66
N PRO A 443 2.49 24.59 10.85
CA PRO A 443 1.83 23.85 9.78
C PRO A 443 0.39 24.36 9.57
N ALA A 444 0.20 25.67 9.38
CA ALA A 444 -1.11 26.24 9.03
C ALA A 444 -1.20 26.39 7.51
N VAL A 445 -1.52 25.30 6.83
CA VAL A 445 -1.62 25.28 5.38
C VAL A 445 -2.92 25.92 4.93
N ALA A 446 -2.85 27.00 4.18
CA ALA A 446 -4.03 27.71 3.67
C ALA A 446 -4.63 27.08 2.40
N THR A 447 -3.90 26.19 1.71
CA THR A 447 -4.28 25.66 0.38
C THR A 447 -4.45 24.15 0.35
N SER A 448 -5.41 23.67 -0.45
CA SER A 448 -5.66 22.23 -0.65
C SER A 448 -4.47 21.51 -1.30
N ALA A 449 -3.75 22.18 -2.19
CA ALA A 449 -2.54 21.65 -2.82
C ALA A 449 -1.42 21.42 -1.79
N GLY A 450 -1.17 22.40 -0.91
CA GLY A 450 -0.14 22.28 0.11
C GLY A 450 -0.40 21.12 1.09
N THR A 451 -1.66 20.90 1.47
CA THR A 451 -2.06 19.79 2.35
C THR A 451 -1.70 18.42 1.76
N ARG A 452 -1.68 18.29 0.43
CA ARG A 452 -1.32 17.03 -0.27
C ARG A 452 0.16 16.70 -0.20
N LEU A 453 1.02 17.65 0.15
CA LEU A 453 2.42 17.39 0.46
C LEU A 453 2.64 17.24 1.97
N ILE A 454 2.16 18.23 2.74
CA ILE A 454 2.46 18.35 4.17
C ILE A 454 1.84 17.22 4.99
N TRP A 455 0.57 16.88 4.73
CA TRP A 455 -0.08 15.82 5.51
C TRP A 455 0.61 14.46 5.34
N PRO A 456 0.80 13.94 4.11
CA PRO A 456 1.48 12.66 3.95
C PRO A 456 2.96 12.71 4.37
N SER A 457 3.66 13.83 4.18
CA SER A 457 5.05 13.96 4.65
C SER A 457 5.16 13.92 6.17
N LEU A 458 4.24 14.57 6.89
CA LEU A 458 4.17 14.50 8.35
C LEU A 458 3.74 13.12 8.83
N VAL A 459 2.76 12.49 8.16
CA VAL A 459 2.35 11.11 8.49
C VAL A 459 3.54 10.17 8.38
N LEU A 460 4.29 10.22 7.27
CA LEU A 460 5.52 9.45 7.12
C LEU A 460 6.50 9.83 8.23
N SER A 461 6.90 11.09 8.37
CA SER A 461 7.87 11.53 9.40
C SER A 461 7.49 11.12 10.84
N SER A 462 6.20 10.98 11.13
CA SER A 462 5.67 10.57 12.45
C SER A 462 5.54 9.05 12.66
N THR A 463 5.73 8.24 11.61
CA THR A 463 5.68 6.78 11.65
C THR A 463 7.08 6.19 11.59
N PRO A 464 7.30 4.97 12.13
CA PRO A 464 8.56 4.27 11.96
C PRO A 464 8.62 3.66 10.55
N TYR A 465 9.02 4.44 9.55
CA TYR A 465 9.21 3.97 8.16
C TYR A 465 10.70 3.85 7.78
N ALA A 466 11.58 4.61 8.44
CA ALA A 466 13.01 4.53 8.18
C ALA A 466 13.55 3.17 8.63
N ILE A 467 14.54 2.66 7.90
CA ILE A 467 15.20 1.38 8.21
C ILE A 467 15.78 1.35 9.63
N SER A 468 16.29 2.48 10.14
CA SER A 468 16.77 2.62 11.52
C SER A 468 15.65 2.36 12.54
N SER A 469 14.48 2.95 12.30
CA SER A 469 13.30 2.79 13.15
C SER A 469 12.81 1.34 13.13
N LEU A 470 12.79 0.70 11.96
CA LEU A 470 12.40 -0.70 11.85
C LEU A 470 13.22 -1.58 12.80
N PHE A 471 14.55 -1.44 12.77
CA PHE A 471 15.45 -2.19 13.63
C PHE A 471 15.33 -1.80 15.11
N ASN A 472 15.18 -0.51 15.42
CA ASN A 472 15.04 -0.06 16.79
C ASN A 472 13.75 -0.55 17.47
N TYR A 473 12.66 -0.73 16.71
CA TYR A 473 11.37 -1.15 17.26
C TYR A 473 11.11 -2.66 17.17
N LEU A 474 11.57 -3.36 16.12
CA LEU A 474 11.37 -4.80 15.95
C LEU A 474 12.55 -5.64 16.44
N GLY A 475 13.76 -5.09 16.53
CA GLY A 475 14.96 -5.81 16.91
C GLY A 475 15.25 -7.00 16.00
N ASP A 476 15.37 -8.19 16.59
CA ASP A 476 15.60 -9.46 15.91
C ASP A 476 14.45 -9.90 14.99
N LYS A 477 13.21 -9.52 15.31
CA LYS A 477 12.03 -9.84 14.48
C LYS A 477 12.09 -9.19 13.10
N ALA A 478 12.86 -8.12 12.93
CA ALA A 478 13.12 -7.52 11.62
C ALA A 478 13.93 -8.43 10.69
N LEU A 479 14.59 -9.47 11.23
CA LEU A 479 15.39 -10.43 10.45
C LEU A 479 14.59 -11.68 10.05
N ALA A 480 13.33 -11.81 10.50
CA ALA A 480 12.51 -12.98 10.23
C ALA A 480 11.99 -12.96 8.77
N SER A 481 12.46 -13.91 7.96
CA SER A 481 12.00 -14.10 6.58
C SER A 481 10.76 -14.99 6.49
N CYS A 482 9.87 -14.67 5.54
CA CYS A 482 8.73 -15.53 5.19
C CYS A 482 9.07 -16.56 4.12
N ASP A 483 10.18 -16.39 3.39
CA ASP A 483 10.53 -17.27 2.29
C ASP A 483 11.49 -18.36 2.78
N LYS A 484 11.05 -19.61 2.70
CA LYS A 484 11.86 -20.78 3.11
C LYS A 484 13.04 -21.04 2.16
N GLY A 485 13.15 -20.28 1.06
CA GLY A 485 14.12 -20.50 0.00
C GLY A 485 15.28 -19.50 -0.10
N SER A 486 15.21 -18.32 0.52
CA SER A 486 16.29 -17.32 0.45
C SER A 486 16.98 -17.12 1.79
N TYR A 487 18.28 -17.43 1.83
CA TYR A 487 19.12 -17.40 3.02
C TYR A 487 20.08 -16.19 3.04
N THR A 488 19.87 -15.18 2.19
CA THR A 488 20.72 -13.98 2.19
C THR A 488 20.14 -12.91 3.11
N GLY A 489 20.96 -12.34 4.00
CA GLY A 489 20.49 -11.35 4.98
C GLY A 489 20.03 -10.04 4.36
N LEU A 490 20.54 -9.72 3.16
CA LEU A 490 20.17 -8.56 2.38
C LEU A 490 18.76 -8.68 1.77
N GLU A 491 18.30 -9.89 1.46
CA GLU A 491 16.96 -10.11 0.88
C GLU A 491 15.85 -10.10 1.95
N ASN A 492 16.16 -10.48 3.20
CA ASN A 492 15.20 -10.44 4.31
C ASN A 492 14.71 -9.02 4.64
N LEU A 493 15.52 -8.00 4.33
CA LEU A 493 15.14 -6.59 4.44
C LEU A 493 14.05 -6.16 3.45
N VAL A 494 13.93 -6.85 2.31
CA VAL A 494 12.98 -6.52 1.21
C VAL A 494 11.54 -6.87 1.58
N ILE A 495 11.32 -7.65 2.66
CA ILE A 495 9.98 -8.07 3.09
C ILE A 495 9.26 -6.94 3.84
N PHE A 496 10.02 -6.08 4.52
CA PHE A 496 9.49 -5.01 5.38
C PHE A 496 9.36 -3.64 4.68
N ILE A 497 9.84 -3.55 3.44
CA ILE A 497 9.86 -2.36 2.58
C ILE A 497 8.94 -2.61 1.40
#